data_AF-A0A8D9M5D0-F1
#
_entry.id   AF-A0A8D9M5D0-F1
#
_cell.length_a   1.000
_cell.length_b   1.000
_cell.length_c   1.000
_cell.angle_alpha   90.00
_cell.angle_beta   90.00
_cell.angle_gamma   90.00
#
_symmetry.space_group_name_H-M   'P 1'
#
loop_
_entity.id
_entity.type
_entity.pdbx_description
1 polymer ?
#
loop_
_entity_poly.entity_id
_entity_poly.type
_entity_poly.pdbx_seq_one_letter_code
_entity_poly.pdbx_strand_id
1 'polypeptide(L)'
;MLGGLYGDLPPPSDDDKPTGNSSSSYDPARPNDYEDYRREKKKKAMEAEMKRELDKRRHEEEERDRERPERERERTPLNISGEEAWKRRAAMSGGGRSSSPPGNNVDNGFSMGTSETSGLGVGAGGQMTAAERMMAKMGWKQGQGLGKSEQGITTPLMAKKTDRRAGVIVNASEKKVVKGVSISGEPTRVLLLRNMVGPGEVDDELEEEVGTECGKYGTVTRVLIFEITEPNFPTHEAVRIFVQFSRPEETTKALVDLDGRFFGGRTVRATFYDEVKFSKNELAPVPGEIP
;
A
#
# COMPACT_ATOMS: atom_id res chain seq x y z
N MET A 1 39.13 87.14 -15.54
CA MET A 1 40.05 86.84 -14.43
C MET A 1 40.00 85.34 -14.20
N LEU A 2 41.09 84.66 -14.59
CA LEU A 2 41.96 83.87 -13.69
C LEU A 2 41.33 82.48 -13.44
N GLY A 3 41.83 81.41 -14.04
CA GLY A 3 43.16 80.82 -13.79
C GLY A 3 42.94 79.71 -12.74
N GLY A 4 43.03 78.43 -13.07
CA GLY A 4 44.26 77.72 -13.39
C GLY A 4 44.60 76.83 -12.18
N LEU A 5 44.65 75.50 -12.39
CA LEU A 5 45.45 74.48 -11.67
C LEU A 5 44.95 73.08 -12.05
N TYR A 6 45.16 72.71 -13.32
CA TYR A 6 45.40 71.30 -13.65
C TYR A 6 46.86 71.03 -13.23
N GLY A 7 47.03 70.46 -12.04
CA GLY A 7 48.31 69.90 -11.62
C GLY A 7 48.45 68.49 -12.18
N ASP A 8 49.52 68.26 -12.93
CA ASP A 8 49.92 66.98 -13.50
C ASP A 8 49.97 65.87 -12.44
N LEU A 9 49.12 64.85 -12.63
CA LEU A 9 49.31 63.54 -12.00
C LEU A 9 50.26 62.72 -12.89
N PRO A 10 51.32 62.11 -12.33
CA PRO A 10 52.25 61.29 -13.10
C PRO A 10 51.51 60.07 -13.68
N PRO A 11 51.94 59.56 -14.86
CA PRO A 11 51.38 58.34 -15.40
C PRO A 11 51.63 57.18 -14.41
N PRO A 12 50.68 56.25 -14.26
CA PRO A 12 50.83 55.10 -13.37
C PRO A 12 52.03 54.24 -13.80
N SER A 13 52.85 53.89 -12.82
CA SER A 13 54.00 52.99 -12.94
C SER A 13 53.59 51.60 -13.45
N ASP A 14 54.41 50.99 -14.31
CA ASP A 14 54.17 49.69 -14.99
C ASP A 14 54.20 48.44 -14.08
N ASP A 15 54.10 48.57 -12.74
CA ASP A 15 54.40 47.48 -11.79
C ASP A 15 53.19 46.72 -11.21
N ASP A 16 51.96 46.92 -11.71
CA ASP A 16 50.79 46.11 -11.34
C ASP A 16 50.20 45.37 -12.55
N LYS A 17 51.05 44.62 -13.27
CA LYS A 17 50.55 43.46 -14.02
C LYS A 17 50.39 42.30 -13.03
N PRO A 18 49.23 41.62 -12.99
CA PRO A 18 49.16 40.35 -12.30
C PRO A 18 50.20 39.45 -12.93
N THR A 19 51.21 39.08 -12.15
CA THR A 19 52.19 38.08 -12.53
C THR A 19 51.43 36.78 -12.70
N GLY A 20 51.00 36.52 -13.93
CA GLY A 20 50.56 35.21 -14.37
C GLY A 20 51.71 34.27 -14.06
N ASN A 21 51.62 33.58 -12.93
CA ASN A 21 52.64 32.67 -12.47
C ASN A 21 52.66 31.51 -13.47
N SER A 22 53.50 31.62 -14.50
CA SER A 22 53.73 30.63 -15.55
C SER A 22 54.53 29.43 -15.01
N SER A 23 54.18 28.95 -13.83
CA SER A 23 54.80 27.79 -13.17
C SER A 23 53.82 26.97 -12.33
N SER A 24 52.50 27.10 -12.53
CA SER A 24 51.57 26.08 -12.03
C SER A 24 51.60 24.90 -12.99
N SER A 25 52.54 23.98 -12.77
CA SER A 25 52.52 22.64 -13.36
C SER A 25 51.13 22.06 -13.19
N TYR A 26 50.47 21.74 -14.30
CA TYR A 26 49.16 21.09 -14.32
C TYR A 26 49.24 19.81 -13.49
N ASP A 27 48.49 19.74 -12.39
CA ASP A 27 48.36 18.56 -11.53
C ASP A 27 47.04 17.85 -11.89
N PRO A 28 47.06 16.79 -12.71
CA PRO A 28 45.86 16.10 -13.16
C PRO A 28 45.11 15.40 -12.02
N ALA A 29 45.71 15.29 -10.83
CA ALA A 29 45.09 14.68 -9.66
C ALA A 29 44.28 15.68 -8.82
N ARG A 30 44.35 16.99 -9.11
CA ARG A 30 43.58 18.02 -8.43
C ARG A 30 42.21 18.18 -9.12
N PRO A 31 41.08 17.81 -8.48
CA PRO A 31 39.78 17.84 -9.13
C PRO A 31 39.43 19.23 -9.65
N ASN A 32 38.87 19.29 -10.87
CA ASN A 32 38.54 20.53 -11.55
C ASN A 32 37.42 21.30 -10.79
N ASP A 33 37.54 22.63 -10.70
CA ASP A 33 36.62 23.57 -10.02
C ASP A 33 35.15 23.47 -10.51
N TYR A 34 34.94 22.88 -11.68
CA TYR A 34 33.62 22.56 -12.24
C TYR A 34 32.81 21.54 -11.42
N GLU A 35 33.48 20.59 -10.76
CA GLU A 35 32.82 19.59 -9.90
C GLU A 35 32.25 20.22 -8.63
N ASP A 36 32.95 21.20 -8.06
CA ASP A 36 32.49 21.92 -6.88
C ASP A 36 31.32 22.85 -7.21
N TYR A 37 31.35 23.52 -8.37
CA TYR A 37 30.19 24.27 -8.88
C TYR A 37 28.95 23.39 -9.10
N ARG A 38 29.12 22.19 -9.70
CA ARG A 38 28.02 21.23 -9.87
C ARG A 38 27.49 20.71 -8.54
N ARG A 39 28.38 20.42 -7.59
CA ARG A 39 28.02 19.95 -6.25
C ARG A 39 27.28 21.03 -5.46
N GLU A 40 27.71 22.28 -5.53
CA GLU A 40 27.07 23.41 -4.89
C GLU A 40 25.67 23.68 -5.47
N LYS A 41 25.52 23.63 -6.80
CA LYS A 41 24.22 23.75 -7.45
C LYS A 41 23.26 22.63 -7.04
N LYS A 42 23.75 21.39 -6.93
CA LYS A 42 22.95 20.24 -6.49
C LYS A 42 22.56 20.34 -5.01
N LYS A 43 23.48 20.78 -4.15
CA LYS A 43 23.24 21.01 -2.72
C LYS A 43 22.18 22.10 -2.50
N LYS A 44 22.28 23.20 -3.24
CA LYS A 44 21.31 24.31 -3.16
C LYS A 44 19.91 23.91 -3.65
N ALA A 45 19.84 23.06 -4.68
CA ALA A 45 18.58 22.49 -5.14
C ALA A 45 17.93 21.57 -4.09
N MET A 46 18.73 20.66 -3.50
CA MET A 46 18.27 19.76 -2.44
C MET A 46 17.84 20.51 -1.17
N GLU A 47 18.55 21.58 -0.80
CA GLU A 47 18.19 22.43 0.35
C GLU A 47 16.88 23.20 0.09
N ALA A 48 16.67 23.70 -1.14
CA ALA A 48 15.42 24.34 -1.53
C ALA A 48 14.23 23.36 -1.53
N GLU A 49 14.46 22.12 -1.94
CA GLU A 49 13.47 21.04 -1.90
C GLU A 49 13.12 20.65 -0.45
N MET A 50 14.13 20.40 0.39
CA MET A 50 13.94 20.09 1.81
C MET A 50 13.20 21.22 2.54
N LYS A 51 13.49 22.48 2.21
CA LYS A 51 12.79 23.65 2.77
C LYS A 51 11.31 23.69 2.36
N ARG A 52 10.99 23.38 1.09
CA ARG A 52 9.60 23.29 0.61
C ARG A 52 8.84 22.15 1.30
N GLU A 53 9.49 21.01 1.51
CA GLU A 53 8.90 19.86 2.23
C GLU A 53 8.59 20.21 3.69
N LEU A 54 9.49 20.93 4.37
CA LEU A 54 9.29 21.39 5.74
C LEU A 54 8.15 22.43 5.85
N ASP A 55 8.07 23.38 4.91
CA ASP A 55 6.98 24.35 4.88
C ASP A 55 5.63 23.69 4.58
N LYS A 56 5.61 22.68 3.70
CA LYS A 56 4.42 21.86 3.43
C LYS A 56 3.97 21.09 4.68
N ARG A 57 4.90 20.41 5.38
CA ARG A 57 4.60 19.70 6.62
C ARG A 57 4.08 20.63 7.72
N ARG A 58 4.66 21.84 7.84
CA ARG A 58 4.17 22.86 8.77
C ARG A 58 2.75 23.31 8.42
N HIS A 59 2.48 23.57 7.15
CA HIS A 59 1.14 23.96 6.70
C HIS A 59 0.12 22.85 6.93
N GLU A 60 0.47 21.58 6.66
CA GLU A 60 -0.40 20.43 6.95
C GLU A 60 -0.65 20.23 8.45
N GLU A 61 0.34 20.51 9.30
CA GLU A 61 0.22 20.45 10.75
C GLU A 61 -0.66 21.60 11.28
N GLU A 62 -0.47 22.83 10.79
CA GLU A 62 -1.29 24.00 11.11
C GLU A 62 -2.75 23.83 10.64
N GLU A 63 -2.97 23.26 9.44
CA GLU A 63 -4.31 22.91 8.94
C GLU A 63 -4.96 21.83 9.81
N ARG A 64 -4.20 20.79 10.20
CA ARG A 64 -4.71 19.74 11.09
C ARG A 64 -5.11 20.28 12.46
N ASP A 65 -4.34 21.22 13.01
CA ASP A 65 -4.66 21.88 14.27
C ASP A 65 -5.85 22.85 14.14
N ARG A 66 -5.99 23.50 12.98
CA ARG A 66 -7.16 24.35 12.65
C ARG A 66 -8.45 23.54 12.50
N GLU A 67 -8.38 22.35 11.91
CA GLU A 67 -9.52 21.43 11.74
C GLU A 67 -9.86 20.62 13.01
N ARG A 68 -8.94 20.54 13.98
CA ARG A 68 -9.13 19.79 15.25
C ARG A 68 -10.41 20.18 16.01
N PRO A 69 -10.74 21.47 16.25
CA PRO A 69 -11.96 21.86 16.96
C PRO A 69 -13.25 21.61 16.16
N GLU A 70 -13.23 21.64 14.82
CA GLU A 70 -14.40 21.27 14.00
C GLU A 70 -14.67 19.78 14.07
N ARG A 71 -13.62 18.94 13.94
CA ARG A 71 -13.73 17.49 14.14
C ARG A 71 -14.15 17.09 15.55
N GLU A 72 -13.85 17.91 16.55
CA GLU A 72 -14.27 17.71 17.94
C GLU A 72 -15.72 18.16 18.18
N ARG A 73 -16.22 19.16 17.43
CA ARG A 73 -17.63 19.59 17.44
C ARG A 73 -18.55 18.62 16.67
N GLU A 74 -18.07 17.97 15.62
CA GLU A 74 -18.79 16.94 14.87
C GLU A 74 -18.78 15.56 15.55
N ARG A 75 -17.93 15.36 16.56
CA ARG A 75 -17.97 14.17 17.42
C ARG A 75 -19.12 14.29 18.41
N THR A 76 -20.21 13.58 18.14
CA THR A 76 -21.25 13.29 19.14
C THR A 76 -20.59 12.71 20.41
N PRO A 77 -20.76 13.32 21.61
CA PRO A 77 -20.09 12.85 22.80
C PRO A 77 -20.78 11.57 23.30
N LEU A 78 -20.16 10.42 23.04
CA LEU A 78 -20.55 9.13 23.63
C LEU A 78 -20.00 8.93 25.07
N ASN A 79 -19.33 9.94 25.63
CA ASN A 79 -18.87 9.92 27.02
C ASN A 79 -19.83 10.71 27.91
N ILE A 80 -21.05 10.20 28.08
CA ILE A 80 -21.92 10.61 29.17
C ILE A 80 -21.60 9.66 30.34
N SER A 81 -21.08 10.20 31.44
CA SER A 81 -20.93 9.44 32.69
C SER A 81 -22.30 8.85 33.08
N GLY A 82 -22.33 7.61 33.59
CA GLY A 82 -23.58 6.91 33.90
C GLY A 82 -24.55 7.73 34.79
N GLU A 83 -24.00 8.59 35.64
CA GLU A 83 -24.75 9.50 36.50
C GLU A 83 -25.44 10.65 35.72
N GLU A 84 -24.79 11.19 34.69
CA GLU A 84 -25.30 12.29 33.87
C GLU A 84 -26.37 11.81 32.87
N ALA A 85 -26.23 10.59 32.35
CA ALA A 85 -27.23 9.96 31.48
C ALA A 85 -28.55 9.68 32.23
N TRP A 86 -28.44 9.32 33.52
CA TRP A 86 -29.59 9.09 34.38
C TRP A 86 -30.31 10.40 34.71
N LYS A 87 -29.56 11.45 35.04
CA LYS A 87 -30.09 12.79 35.34
C LYS A 87 -30.85 13.40 34.15
N ARG A 88 -30.33 13.20 32.92
CA ARG A 88 -31.00 13.64 31.69
C ARG A 88 -32.28 12.85 31.38
N ARG A 89 -32.34 11.56 31.70
CA ARG A 89 -33.59 10.78 31.61
C ARG A 89 -34.63 11.23 32.63
N ALA A 90 -34.21 11.50 33.86
CA ALA A 90 -35.09 11.99 34.93
C ALA A 90 -35.68 13.37 34.61
N ALA A 91 -34.89 14.26 33.99
CA ALA A 91 -35.34 15.59 33.60
C ALA A 91 -36.31 15.60 32.41
N MET A 92 -36.25 14.58 31.53
CA MET A 92 -37.11 14.47 30.34
C MET A 92 -38.42 13.70 30.61
N SER A 93 -38.63 13.10 31.79
CA SER A 93 -39.89 12.47 32.18
C SER A 93 -40.70 13.36 33.11
N GLY A 94 -41.38 14.35 32.53
CA GLY A 94 -42.54 14.95 33.18
C GLY A 94 -43.66 13.91 33.27
N GLY A 95 -43.83 13.30 34.45
CA GLY A 95 -45.02 12.52 34.82
C GLY A 95 -44.76 11.03 35.09
N GLY A 96 -44.77 10.66 36.37
CA GLY A 96 -45.03 9.34 36.98
C GLY A 96 -44.58 8.10 36.21
N ARG A 97 -43.66 7.26 36.70
CA ARG A 97 -43.72 6.58 37.99
C ARG A 97 -42.39 5.83 38.20
N SER A 98 -41.58 6.25 39.16
CA SER A 98 -40.43 5.49 39.66
C SER A 98 -40.46 5.56 41.19
N SER A 99 -41.01 4.52 41.80
CA SER A 99 -40.91 4.28 43.24
C SER A 99 -39.46 3.93 43.59
N SER A 100 -38.89 4.67 44.55
CA SER A 100 -37.62 4.42 45.21
C SER A 100 -37.48 2.95 45.68
N PRO A 101 -36.26 2.41 45.85
CA PRO A 101 -36.10 1.11 46.48
C PRO A 101 -36.45 1.21 47.97
N PRO A 102 -37.42 0.42 48.50
CA PRO A 102 -37.60 0.32 49.94
C PRO A 102 -36.55 -0.62 50.53
N GLY A 103 -36.00 -0.23 51.68
CA GLY A 103 -35.19 -1.11 52.53
C GLY A 103 -36.01 -2.23 53.16
N ASN A 104 -35.27 -3.23 53.67
CA ASN A 104 -35.64 -4.33 54.55
C ASN A 104 -37.12 -4.45 54.97
N ASN A 105 -37.79 -5.53 54.55
CA ASN A 105 -38.11 -6.65 55.46
C ASN A 105 -38.87 -7.80 54.76
N VAL A 106 -38.35 -9.01 55.01
CA VAL A 106 -38.98 -10.36 55.05
C VAL A 106 -39.90 -10.89 53.94
N ASP A 107 -39.41 -11.98 53.33
CA ASP A 107 -40.02 -13.32 53.21
C ASP A 107 -40.21 -13.88 51.78
N ASN A 108 -39.82 -15.15 51.62
CA ASN A 108 -39.84 -16.02 50.44
C ASN A 108 -38.73 -15.90 49.36
N GLY A 109 -37.54 -16.40 49.74
CA GLY A 109 -36.99 -17.63 49.16
C GLY A 109 -36.56 -17.64 47.68
N PHE A 110 -35.36 -17.13 47.39
CA PHE A 110 -34.52 -17.63 46.30
C PHE A 110 -33.05 -17.67 46.76
N SER A 111 -32.56 -18.86 47.09
CA SER A 111 -31.14 -19.11 47.37
C SER A 111 -30.33 -19.03 46.07
N MET A 112 -29.56 -17.97 45.89
CA MET A 112 -28.56 -17.88 44.83
C MET A 112 -27.19 -18.20 45.44
N GLY A 113 -26.78 -19.47 45.29
CA GLY A 113 -25.47 -19.92 45.71
C GLY A 113 -24.38 -19.27 44.87
N THR A 114 -23.38 -18.72 45.55
CA THR A 114 -22.12 -18.29 44.96
C THR A 114 -21.39 -19.51 44.39
N SER A 115 -21.01 -19.49 43.13
CA SER A 115 -19.94 -20.37 42.64
C SER A 115 -19.08 -19.62 41.63
N GLU A 116 -17.82 -19.53 42.01
CA GLU A 116 -16.73 -19.03 41.19
C GLU A 116 -16.53 -19.91 39.95
N THR A 117 -16.08 -19.28 38.86
CA THR A 117 -15.32 -19.84 37.73
C THR A 117 -15.66 -21.29 37.33
N SER A 118 -16.38 -21.45 36.21
CA SER A 118 -16.11 -22.45 35.15
C SER A 118 -17.21 -22.42 34.08
N GLY A 119 -16.83 -22.20 32.82
CA GLY A 119 -17.55 -22.68 31.63
C GLY A 119 -18.92 -22.07 31.35
N LEU A 120 -19.02 -21.31 30.25
CA LEU A 120 -20.29 -21.08 29.56
C LEU A 120 -20.78 -22.42 29.01
N GLY A 121 -21.48 -23.15 29.87
CA GLY A 121 -22.04 -24.45 29.62
C GLY A 121 -23.19 -24.36 28.63
N VAL A 122 -23.07 -25.19 27.59
CA VAL A 122 -24.19 -25.85 26.93
C VAL A 122 -25.23 -26.20 27.99
N GLY A 123 -26.47 -25.69 27.84
CA GLY A 123 -27.57 -26.07 28.70
C GLY A 123 -27.76 -27.58 28.64
N ALA A 124 -27.40 -28.27 29.72
CA ALA A 124 -27.73 -29.66 29.94
C ALA A 124 -29.25 -29.82 29.82
N GLY A 125 -29.70 -30.51 28.77
CA GLY A 125 -31.13 -30.84 28.57
C GLY A 125 -31.74 -30.44 27.22
N GLY A 126 -30.97 -29.94 26.24
CA GLY A 126 -31.51 -29.62 24.91
C GLY A 126 -32.52 -28.46 24.92
N GLN A 127 -32.55 -27.67 25.98
CA GLN A 127 -33.40 -26.48 26.09
C GLN A 127 -32.65 -25.25 25.55
N MET A 128 -33.32 -24.48 24.69
CA MET A 128 -32.76 -23.27 24.10
C MET A 128 -32.33 -22.27 25.18
N THR A 129 -31.16 -21.65 24.99
CA THR A 129 -30.65 -20.64 25.93
C THR A 129 -31.61 -19.46 26.05
N ALA A 130 -31.53 -18.67 27.13
CA ALA A 130 -32.37 -17.47 27.28
C ALA A 130 -32.20 -16.50 26.09
N ALA A 131 -30.97 -16.35 25.61
CA ALA A 131 -30.64 -15.55 24.43
C ALA A 131 -31.26 -16.12 23.16
N GLU A 132 -31.18 -17.44 22.96
CA GLU A 132 -31.75 -18.12 21.80
C GLU A 132 -33.28 -18.04 21.76
N ARG A 133 -33.95 -18.16 22.91
CA ARG A 133 -35.41 -17.92 23.04
C ARG A 133 -35.80 -16.49 22.70
N MET A 134 -35.00 -15.51 23.12
CA MET A 134 -35.23 -14.11 22.80
C MET A 134 -35.02 -13.83 21.31
N MET A 135 -33.97 -14.40 20.71
CA MET A 135 -33.67 -14.26 19.28
C MET A 135 -34.74 -14.91 18.41
N ALA A 136 -35.18 -16.12 18.74
CA ALA A 136 -36.25 -16.81 18.04
C ALA A 136 -37.57 -16.02 18.08
N LYS A 137 -37.91 -15.43 19.23
CA LYS A 137 -39.09 -14.56 19.39
C LYS A 137 -39.00 -13.30 18.50
N MET A 138 -37.80 -12.82 18.24
CA MET A 138 -37.53 -11.66 17.37
C MET A 138 -37.35 -12.05 15.89
N GLY A 139 -37.71 -13.28 15.51
CA GLY A 139 -37.75 -13.74 14.12
C GLY A 139 -36.45 -14.35 13.59
N TRP A 140 -35.44 -14.56 14.45
CA TRP A 140 -34.23 -15.27 14.06
C TRP A 140 -34.48 -16.79 13.98
N LYS A 141 -33.94 -17.44 12.95
CA LYS A 141 -33.96 -18.91 12.80
C LYS A 141 -32.54 -19.45 12.82
N GLN A 142 -32.36 -20.64 13.39
CA GLN A 142 -31.07 -21.32 13.41
C GLN A 142 -30.54 -21.51 11.99
N GLY A 143 -29.33 -20.99 11.72
CA GLY A 143 -28.67 -21.05 10.40
C GLY A 143 -28.95 -19.85 9.48
N GLN A 144 -29.86 -18.95 9.85
CA GLN A 144 -30.18 -17.75 9.07
C GLN A 144 -29.31 -16.56 9.50
N GLY A 145 -28.84 -15.76 8.53
CA GLY A 145 -28.05 -14.57 8.79
C GLY A 145 -28.86 -13.51 9.53
N LEU A 146 -28.22 -12.71 10.37
CA LEU A 146 -28.91 -11.70 11.17
C LEU A 146 -29.26 -10.47 10.32
N GLY A 147 -30.53 -10.05 10.31
CA GLY A 147 -30.96 -8.83 9.60
C GLY A 147 -32.26 -9.04 8.81
N LYS A 148 -32.89 -7.93 8.38
CA LYS A 148 -34.18 -7.95 7.68
C LYS A 148 -34.20 -8.81 6.42
N SER A 149 -33.06 -8.93 5.74
CA SER A 149 -32.88 -9.69 4.50
C SER A 149 -31.90 -10.86 4.68
N GLU A 150 -31.72 -11.32 5.92
CA GLU A 150 -30.83 -12.46 6.23
C GLU A 150 -29.35 -12.21 5.86
N GLN A 151 -28.97 -10.95 5.65
CA GLN A 151 -27.67 -10.56 5.11
C GLN A 151 -26.52 -10.62 6.13
N GLY A 152 -26.83 -10.83 7.41
CA GLY A 152 -25.82 -10.83 8.47
C GLY A 152 -24.96 -12.08 8.47
N ILE A 153 -23.81 -11.94 9.13
CA ILE A 153 -22.82 -13.00 9.26
C ILE A 153 -23.43 -14.17 10.06
N THR A 154 -23.50 -15.35 9.44
CA THR A 154 -24.02 -16.59 10.06
C THR A 154 -22.96 -17.30 10.91
N THR A 155 -21.68 -17.10 10.60
CA THR A 155 -20.55 -17.76 11.26
C THR A 155 -19.85 -16.84 12.26
N PRO A 156 -19.46 -17.31 13.45
CA PRO A 156 -18.78 -16.47 14.43
C PRO A 156 -17.41 -16.00 13.90
N LEU A 157 -17.00 -14.80 14.32
CA LEU A 157 -15.63 -14.32 14.11
C LEU A 157 -14.68 -15.07 15.04
N MET A 158 -13.49 -15.43 14.56
CA MET A 158 -12.46 -16.12 15.31
C MET A 158 -11.28 -15.19 15.59
N ALA A 159 -10.78 -15.18 16.81
CA ALA A 159 -9.54 -14.47 17.13
C ALA A 159 -8.34 -15.35 16.71
N LYS A 160 -7.56 -14.91 15.72
CA LYS A 160 -6.29 -15.52 15.35
C LYS A 160 -5.17 -14.81 16.10
N LYS A 161 -4.54 -15.52 17.05
CA LYS A 161 -3.37 -15.01 17.77
C LYS A 161 -2.23 -14.74 16.78
N THR A 162 -1.71 -13.52 16.75
CA THR A 162 -0.61 -13.13 15.86
C THR A 162 0.71 -12.98 16.61
N ASP A 163 0.66 -12.70 17.93
CA ASP A 163 1.84 -12.56 18.79
C ASP A 163 1.47 -12.90 20.26
N ARG A 164 2.45 -12.93 21.18
CA ARG A 164 2.27 -13.20 22.62
C ARG A 164 1.25 -12.27 23.28
N ARG A 165 1.10 -11.03 22.81
CA ARG A 165 0.15 -10.03 23.35
C ARG A 165 -0.87 -9.49 22.32
N ALA A 166 -0.93 -10.04 21.11
CA ALA A 166 -1.80 -9.52 20.05
C ALA A 166 -2.51 -10.64 19.27
N GLY A 167 -3.70 -10.32 18.78
CA GLY A 167 -4.49 -11.17 17.89
C GLY A 167 -5.31 -10.33 16.92
N VAL A 168 -5.63 -10.91 15.77
CA VAL A 168 -6.48 -10.30 14.74
C VAL A 168 -7.80 -11.09 14.68
N ILE A 169 -8.92 -10.38 14.63
CA ILE A 169 -10.24 -10.98 14.48
C ILE A 169 -10.44 -11.30 13.00
N VAL A 170 -10.61 -12.59 12.67
CA VAL A 170 -10.82 -13.09 11.31
C VAL A 170 -12.21 -13.72 11.18
N ASN A 171 -12.80 -13.64 10.00
CA ASN A 171 -14.07 -14.31 9.73
C ASN A 171 -13.82 -15.81 9.52
N ALA A 172 -14.55 -16.69 10.21
CA ALA A 172 -14.31 -18.14 10.18
C ALA A 172 -14.57 -18.77 8.80
N SER A 173 -15.46 -18.16 8.00
CA SER A 173 -15.83 -18.62 6.66
C SER A 173 -14.96 -18.05 5.54
N GLU A 174 -14.13 -17.04 5.81
CA GLU A 174 -13.17 -16.49 4.85
C GLU A 174 -11.90 -17.33 4.80
N LYS A 175 -12.02 -18.59 4.39
CA LYS A 175 -10.92 -19.18 3.63
C LYS A 175 -10.83 -18.33 2.38
N LYS A 176 -9.74 -17.58 2.18
CA LYS A 176 -9.42 -17.01 0.87
C LYS A 176 -9.44 -18.17 -0.11
N VAL A 177 -10.56 -18.34 -0.81
CA VAL A 177 -10.64 -19.15 -2.00
C VAL A 177 -9.75 -18.39 -2.96
N VAL A 178 -8.51 -18.86 -3.11
CA VAL A 178 -7.72 -18.51 -4.28
C VAL A 178 -8.64 -18.83 -5.45
N LYS A 179 -9.10 -17.80 -6.17
CA LYS A 179 -9.82 -18.01 -7.43
C LYS A 179 -9.02 -19.06 -8.17
N GLY A 180 -9.63 -20.20 -8.45
CA GLY A 180 -8.96 -21.27 -9.19
C GLY A 180 -8.61 -20.72 -10.56
N VAL A 181 -7.40 -20.19 -10.69
CA VAL A 181 -6.84 -19.83 -11.99
C VAL A 181 -6.52 -21.15 -12.66
N SER A 182 -7.15 -21.37 -13.81
CA SER A 182 -6.77 -22.45 -14.71
C SER A 182 -5.40 -22.12 -15.27
N ILE A 183 -4.36 -22.59 -14.58
CA ILE A 183 -2.98 -22.45 -15.02
C ILE A 183 -2.81 -23.37 -16.24
N SER A 184 -2.64 -22.78 -17.41
CA SER A 184 -2.37 -23.52 -18.64
C SER A 184 -0.87 -23.74 -18.83
N GLY A 185 -0.45 -25.00 -18.97
CA GLY A 185 0.94 -25.38 -19.22
C GLY A 185 1.69 -25.84 -17.97
N GLU A 186 2.84 -26.46 -18.18
CA GLU A 186 3.73 -26.88 -17.09
C GLU A 186 4.48 -25.67 -16.50
N PRO A 187 4.47 -25.49 -15.17
CA PRO A 187 5.20 -24.39 -14.55
C PRO A 187 6.71 -24.47 -14.77
N THR A 188 7.28 -23.39 -15.30
CA THR A 188 8.73 -23.24 -15.48
C THR A 188 9.24 -22.00 -14.73
N ARG A 189 10.56 -21.81 -14.68
CA ARG A 189 11.17 -20.59 -14.15
C ARG A 189 11.06 -19.38 -15.07
N VAL A 190 10.57 -19.54 -16.30
CA VAL A 190 10.54 -18.46 -17.30
C VAL A 190 9.10 -18.08 -17.61
N LEU A 191 8.78 -16.81 -17.39
CA LEU A 191 7.52 -16.19 -17.79
C LEU A 191 7.69 -15.50 -19.14
N LEU A 192 6.74 -15.72 -20.05
CA LEU A 192 6.61 -14.95 -21.29
C LEU A 192 5.41 -14.01 -21.17
N LEU A 193 5.66 -12.71 -21.30
CA LEU A 193 4.67 -11.66 -21.40
C LEU A 193 4.54 -11.21 -22.86
N ARG A 194 3.31 -11.20 -23.37
CA ARG A 194 2.94 -10.74 -24.70
C ARG A 194 1.90 -9.63 -24.60
N ASN A 195 1.78 -8.84 -25.66
CA ASN A 195 0.84 -7.72 -25.76
C ASN A 195 0.99 -6.68 -24.62
N MET A 196 2.17 -6.59 -23.99
CA MET A 196 2.44 -5.57 -22.99
C MET A 196 2.77 -4.23 -23.66
N VAL A 197 3.55 -4.26 -24.73
CA VAL A 197 3.92 -3.10 -25.57
C VAL A 197 3.82 -3.45 -27.05
N GLY A 198 3.75 -2.44 -27.92
CA GLY A 198 3.73 -2.60 -29.36
C GLY A 198 5.11 -2.61 -30.00
N PRO A 199 5.17 -2.96 -31.31
CA PRO A 199 6.40 -2.80 -32.08
C PRO A 199 6.80 -1.32 -32.12
N GLY A 200 8.08 -1.03 -31.89
CA GLY A 200 8.65 0.31 -31.80
C GLY A 200 8.43 1.03 -30.47
N GLU A 201 7.76 0.40 -29.50
CA GLU A 201 7.54 0.95 -28.14
C GLU A 201 8.49 0.34 -27.10
N VAL A 202 9.55 -0.36 -27.54
CA VAL A 202 10.60 -0.90 -26.67
C VAL A 202 11.69 0.16 -26.51
N ASP A 203 11.87 0.64 -25.28
CA ASP A 203 12.92 1.59 -24.90
C ASP A 203 13.95 0.98 -23.94
N ASP A 204 14.97 1.76 -23.57
CA ASP A 204 16.06 1.32 -22.69
C ASP A 204 15.63 1.18 -21.21
N GLU A 205 14.46 1.70 -20.84
CA GLU A 205 13.95 1.69 -19.46
C GLU A 205 13.04 0.48 -19.19
N LEU A 206 12.37 -0.03 -20.23
CA LEU A 206 11.39 -1.13 -20.13
C LEU A 206 11.96 -2.40 -19.45
N GLU A 207 13.22 -2.74 -19.68
CA GLU A 207 13.85 -3.90 -19.04
C GLU A 207 13.91 -3.75 -17.51
N GLU A 208 14.32 -2.57 -17.03
CA GLU A 208 14.43 -2.26 -15.60
C GLU A 208 13.04 -2.15 -14.95
N GLU A 209 12.07 -1.54 -15.64
CA GLU A 209 10.69 -1.44 -15.17
C GLU A 209 10.06 -2.82 -14.98
N VAL A 210 10.15 -3.68 -16.00
CA VAL A 210 9.61 -5.05 -15.94
C VAL A 210 10.34 -5.85 -14.85
N GLY A 211 11.66 -5.74 -14.77
CA GLY A 211 12.45 -6.41 -13.74
C GLY A 211 12.04 -6.00 -12.32
N THR A 212 11.87 -4.70 -12.09
CA THR A 212 11.46 -4.15 -10.80
C THR A 212 10.03 -4.57 -10.43
N GLU A 213 9.09 -4.51 -11.37
CA GLU A 213 7.70 -4.92 -11.15
C GLU A 213 7.62 -6.42 -10.86
N CYS A 214 8.36 -7.25 -11.61
CA CYS A 214 8.41 -8.69 -11.41
C CYS A 214 9.12 -9.10 -10.11
N GLY A 215 10.02 -8.27 -9.60
CA GLY A 215 10.69 -8.47 -8.31
C GLY A 215 9.73 -8.60 -7.11
N LYS A 216 8.48 -8.14 -7.24
CA LYS A 216 7.42 -8.32 -6.23
C LYS A 216 7.01 -9.78 -6.03
N TYR A 217 7.20 -10.64 -7.03
CA TYR A 217 6.76 -12.05 -6.99
C TYR A 217 7.88 -13.01 -6.57
N GLY A 218 9.14 -12.63 -6.80
CA GLY A 218 10.32 -13.43 -6.48
C GLY A 218 11.62 -12.83 -7.04
N THR A 219 12.72 -13.57 -6.90
CA THR A 219 14.03 -13.11 -7.36
C THR A 219 14.15 -13.27 -8.88
N VAL A 220 14.17 -12.15 -9.61
CA VAL A 220 14.41 -12.12 -11.06
C VAL A 220 15.90 -12.29 -11.35
N THR A 221 16.26 -13.31 -12.12
CA THR A 221 17.65 -13.58 -12.51
C THR A 221 18.01 -13.00 -13.87
N ARG A 222 17.05 -12.90 -14.78
CA ARG A 222 17.28 -12.38 -16.14
C ARG A 222 15.98 -11.87 -16.75
N VAL A 223 16.05 -10.73 -17.44
CA VAL A 223 15.00 -10.23 -18.32
C VAL A 223 15.55 -10.20 -19.73
N LEU A 224 14.78 -10.61 -20.73
CA LEU A 224 15.13 -10.47 -22.15
C LEU A 224 13.92 -9.97 -22.91
N ILE A 225 14.14 -9.02 -23.82
CA ILE A 225 13.10 -8.48 -24.68
C ILE A 225 13.46 -8.85 -26.12
N PHE A 226 12.49 -9.42 -26.83
CA PHE A 226 12.61 -9.76 -28.23
C PHE A 226 11.47 -9.10 -29.01
N GLU A 227 11.84 -8.21 -29.92
CA GLU A 227 10.92 -7.53 -30.82
C GLU A 227 11.03 -8.10 -32.24
N ILE A 228 9.87 -8.37 -32.82
CA ILE A 228 9.72 -8.84 -34.20
C ILE A 228 9.38 -7.63 -35.06
N THR A 229 10.31 -7.27 -35.93
CA THR A 229 10.22 -6.10 -36.81
C THR A 229 9.72 -6.45 -38.22
N GLU A 230 9.21 -7.67 -38.41
CA GLU A 230 8.69 -8.11 -39.70
C GLU A 230 7.45 -7.28 -40.12
N PRO A 231 7.39 -6.84 -41.39
CA PRO A 231 6.24 -6.10 -41.89
C PRO A 231 4.98 -6.97 -41.85
N ASN A 232 3.87 -6.41 -41.37
CA ASN A 232 2.57 -7.08 -41.17
C ASN A 232 2.52 -8.13 -40.05
N PHE A 233 3.52 -8.19 -39.16
CA PHE A 233 3.43 -9.05 -37.99
C PHE A 233 2.36 -8.55 -36.99
N PRO A 234 1.57 -9.43 -36.34
CA PRO A 234 0.54 -9.00 -35.40
C PRO A 234 1.11 -8.17 -34.25
N THR A 235 0.61 -6.94 -34.07
CA THR A 235 1.13 -5.97 -33.08
C THR A 235 1.05 -6.45 -31.63
N HIS A 236 0.11 -7.37 -31.32
CA HIS A 236 -0.06 -7.95 -29.99
C HIS A 236 0.88 -9.13 -29.71
N GLU A 237 1.57 -9.63 -30.74
CA GLU A 237 2.58 -10.70 -30.61
C GLU A 237 4.00 -10.22 -30.96
N ALA A 238 4.13 -9.00 -31.50
CA ALA A 238 5.37 -8.46 -32.01
C ALA A 238 6.45 -8.30 -30.93
N VAL A 239 6.07 -8.01 -29.68
CA VAL A 239 7.01 -7.90 -28.56
C VAL A 239 6.81 -9.04 -27.57
N ARG A 240 7.90 -9.75 -27.29
CA ARG A 240 7.98 -10.87 -26.35
C ARG A 240 8.95 -10.51 -25.24
N ILE A 241 8.43 -10.38 -24.02
CA ILE A 241 9.24 -10.07 -22.84
C ILE A 241 9.34 -11.34 -22.00
N PHE A 242 10.57 -11.77 -21.74
CA PHE A 242 10.88 -12.97 -21.00
C PHE A 242 11.46 -12.61 -19.64
N VAL A 243 10.90 -13.18 -18.58
CA VAL A 243 11.36 -12.95 -17.21
C VAL A 243 11.70 -14.29 -16.59
N GLN A 244 12.97 -14.50 -16.26
CA GLN A 244 13.46 -15.68 -15.56
C GLN A 244 13.51 -15.40 -14.06
N PHE A 245 12.82 -16.24 -13.30
CA PHE A 245 12.85 -16.26 -11.84
C PHE A 245 13.83 -17.31 -11.32
N SER A 246 14.20 -17.20 -10.04
CA SER A 246 15.00 -18.21 -9.36
C SER A 246 14.26 -19.53 -9.25
N ARG A 247 12.93 -19.48 -9.04
CA ARG A 247 12.09 -20.65 -8.78
C ARG A 247 10.77 -20.65 -9.57
N PRO A 248 10.23 -21.82 -9.98
CA PRO A 248 9.00 -21.90 -10.77
C PRO A 248 7.75 -21.47 -9.99
N GLU A 249 7.76 -21.58 -8.65
CA GLU A 249 6.64 -21.10 -7.83
C GLU A 249 6.51 -19.57 -7.84
N GLU A 250 7.62 -18.85 -8.06
CA GLU A 250 7.64 -17.39 -8.21
C GLU A 250 7.01 -16.98 -9.55
N THR A 251 7.39 -17.68 -10.63
CA THR A 251 6.77 -17.54 -11.96
C THR A 251 5.27 -17.77 -11.92
N THR A 252 4.83 -18.79 -11.17
CA THR A 252 3.40 -19.12 -11.05
C THR A 252 2.61 -17.99 -10.38
N LYS A 253 3.18 -17.35 -9.35
CA LYS A 253 2.56 -16.18 -8.71
C LYS A 253 2.47 -15.00 -9.66
N ALA A 254 3.54 -14.74 -10.41
CA ALA A 254 3.58 -13.67 -11.40
C ALA A 254 2.56 -13.91 -12.52
N LEU A 255 2.46 -15.14 -13.05
CA LEU A 255 1.49 -15.52 -14.08
C LEU A 255 0.04 -15.26 -13.63
N VAL A 256 -0.31 -15.68 -12.41
CA VAL A 256 -1.66 -15.50 -11.85
C VAL A 256 -2.06 -14.03 -11.72
N ASP A 257 -1.11 -13.14 -11.48
CA ASP A 257 -1.36 -11.72 -11.23
C ASP A 257 -1.23 -10.84 -12.49
N LEU A 258 -0.33 -11.22 -13.41
CA LEU A 258 -0.03 -10.46 -14.62
C LEU A 258 -0.90 -10.88 -15.82
N ASP A 259 -1.36 -12.13 -15.90
CA ASP A 259 -2.21 -12.56 -17.00
C ASP A 259 -3.58 -11.85 -16.94
N GLY A 260 -3.96 -11.22 -18.05
CA GLY A 260 -5.18 -10.42 -18.13
C GLY A 260 -5.09 -9.04 -17.47
N ARG A 261 -3.94 -8.65 -16.92
CA ARG A 261 -3.73 -7.31 -16.36
C ARG A 261 -3.62 -6.27 -17.48
N PHE A 262 -3.97 -5.02 -17.18
CA PHE A 262 -3.88 -3.91 -18.14
C PHE A 262 -2.55 -3.16 -18.03
N PHE A 263 -1.92 -2.88 -19.16
CA PHE A 263 -0.71 -2.05 -19.27
C PHE A 263 -0.81 -1.18 -20.53
N GLY A 264 -0.66 0.13 -20.41
CA GLY A 264 -0.73 1.04 -21.56
C GLY A 264 -2.03 0.94 -22.39
N GLY A 265 -3.16 0.57 -21.78
CA GLY A 265 -4.43 0.33 -22.49
C GLY A 265 -4.53 -1.03 -23.21
N ARG A 266 -3.50 -1.88 -23.10
CA ARG A 266 -3.46 -3.25 -23.62
C ARG A 266 -3.70 -4.26 -22.51
N THR A 267 -4.13 -5.46 -22.87
CA THR A 267 -4.27 -6.58 -21.94
C THR A 267 -3.08 -7.52 -22.10
N VAL A 268 -2.29 -7.66 -21.04
CA VAL A 268 -1.11 -8.52 -20.99
C VAL A 268 -1.55 -9.99 -21.07
N ARG A 269 -0.86 -10.78 -21.90
CA ARG A 269 -1.01 -12.24 -21.96
C ARG A 269 0.25 -12.88 -21.40
N ALA A 270 0.12 -13.61 -20.30
CA ALA A 270 1.24 -14.26 -19.63
C ALA A 270 1.15 -15.78 -19.77
N THR A 271 2.25 -16.43 -20.16
CA THR A 271 2.35 -17.89 -20.28
C THR A 271 3.70 -18.37 -19.78
N PHE A 272 3.81 -19.63 -19.37
CA PHE A 272 5.13 -20.23 -19.13
C PHE A 272 5.91 -20.39 -20.43
N TYR A 273 7.24 -20.34 -20.32
CA TYR A 273 8.15 -20.57 -21.43
C TYR A 273 9.17 -21.65 -21.10
N ASP A 274 9.60 -22.39 -22.13
CA ASP A 274 10.55 -23.49 -21.96
C ASP A 274 11.94 -22.98 -21.57
N GLU A 275 12.50 -23.55 -20.49
CA GLU A 275 13.78 -23.10 -19.94
C GLU A 275 14.96 -23.42 -20.85
N VAL A 276 14.88 -24.53 -21.60
CA VAL A 276 15.95 -24.98 -22.51
C VAL A 276 16.01 -24.04 -23.71
N LYS A 277 14.85 -23.72 -24.30
CA LYS A 277 14.75 -22.72 -25.38
C LYS A 277 15.24 -21.35 -24.93
N PHE A 278 14.81 -20.91 -23.75
CA PHE A 278 15.26 -19.64 -23.18
C PHE A 278 16.78 -19.60 -22.99
N SER A 279 17.37 -20.67 -22.45
CA SER A 279 18.82 -20.78 -22.22
C SER A 279 19.63 -20.79 -23.52
N LYS A 280 19.03 -21.22 -24.62
CA LYS A 280 19.63 -21.21 -25.97
C LYS A 280 19.35 -19.93 -26.76
N ASN A 281 18.66 -18.96 -26.17
CA ASN A 281 18.20 -17.74 -26.86
C ASN A 281 17.28 -18.03 -28.07
N GLU A 282 16.56 -19.16 -28.06
CA GLU A 282 15.49 -19.44 -29.00
C GLU A 282 14.24 -18.66 -28.54
N LEU A 283 14.15 -17.37 -28.90
CA LEU A 283 13.10 -16.45 -28.44
C LEU A 283 12.04 -16.12 -29.51
N ALA A 284 12.31 -16.47 -30.77
CA ALA A 284 11.41 -16.24 -31.88
C ALA A 284 10.18 -17.18 -31.82
N PRO A 285 9.02 -16.75 -32.34
CA PRO A 285 7.83 -17.58 -32.41
C PRO A 285 8.08 -18.75 -33.35
N VAL A 286 7.59 -19.94 -33.00
CA VAL A 286 7.66 -21.09 -33.90
C VAL A 286 6.59 -20.97 -35.00
N PRO A 287 6.87 -21.45 -36.23
CA PRO A 287 5.86 -21.47 -37.28
C PRO A 287 4.58 -22.20 -36.81
N GLY A 288 3.44 -21.49 -36.81
CA GLY A 288 2.15 -22.01 -36.35
C GLY A 288 1.84 -21.81 -34.85
N GLU A 289 2.71 -21.13 -34.09
CA GLU A 289 2.44 -20.73 -32.70
C GLU A 289 1.37 -19.62 -32.60
N ILE A 290 1.27 -18.83 -33.66
CA ILE A 290 0.46 -17.62 -33.75
C ILE A 290 -0.86 -17.99 -34.43
N PRO A 291 -2.02 -17.74 -33.79
CA PRO A 291 -3.34 -18.03 -34.35
C PRO A 291 -3.72 -17.11 -35.52
#